data_AF-A0A958J8A9-F1
#
_entry.id   AF-A0A958J8A9-F1
#
_cell.length_a   1.000
_cell.length_b   1.000
_cell.length_c   1.000
_cell.angle_alpha   90.00
_cell.angle_beta   90.00
_cell.angle_gamma   90.00
#
_symmetry.space_group_name_H-M   'P 1'
#
loop_
_entity.id
_entity.type
_entity.pdbx_description
1 polymer ?
#
loop_
_entity_poly.entity_id
_entity_poly.type
_entity_poly.pdbx_seq_one_letter_code
_entity_poly.pdbx_strand_id
1 'polypeptide(L)'
;MGNLIRQVMVLKENFAEKEARLQEQSQQIAHLNAALAEQEANIINLMNTRSWRITAPMRMFFDRLAGARERAGLLRDRLAFRLTRSGNTNSSGNGYRLNPLDYIGENPEKDAGDWQAYLANPAAGKRFAVYASSQGNYFFGEIRDLITAGLREAGLEAESRSEQDGFDPLADWQIVVAPHEFFYLGKGPALWQQHPENLILVNTEQSSTKWFSLAYRCFPETKAIWDINFQTAGLIRRKGWPCAYLPLGYVDNFAPFREIEILPENYATCYLAPEIAQQPFLRQPFGERPIDVIFIGGHTGRRERFFASAAPVLAKYHSYLRLMDNTAPVIPGKNVDLDTATVVGLEQRAKILLNIHRGAEQYFEWHRIVMHGIWQKTLVISEPGNPAPPFHPGVDYVAAPLEEI
;
A
#
# COMPACT_ATOMS: atom_id res chain seq x y z
N MET A 1 -29.61 -40.62 -54.31
CA MET A 1 -28.16 -40.68 -54.00
C MET A 1 -27.52 -39.29 -53.81
N GLY A 2 -27.61 -38.37 -54.78
CA GLY A 2 -26.87 -37.08 -54.73
C GLY A 2 -27.20 -36.14 -53.56
N ASN A 3 -28.46 -36.12 -53.08
CA ASN A 3 -28.86 -35.24 -51.98
C ASN A 3 -28.32 -35.70 -50.61
N LEU A 4 -28.20 -37.01 -50.41
CA LEU A 4 -27.65 -37.61 -49.19
C LEU A 4 -26.14 -37.39 -49.08
N ILE A 5 -25.42 -37.50 -50.19
CA ILE A 5 -23.97 -37.24 -50.26
C ILE A 5 -23.67 -35.77 -49.91
N ARG A 6 -24.51 -34.84 -50.40
CA ARG A 6 -24.35 -33.41 -50.11
C ARG A 6 -24.59 -33.08 -48.63
N GLN A 7 -25.60 -33.69 -48.01
CA GLN A 7 -25.88 -33.53 -46.57
C GLN A 7 -24.74 -34.10 -45.70
N VAL A 8 -24.16 -35.25 -46.07
CA VAL A 8 -23.03 -35.84 -45.34
C VAL A 8 -21.76 -34.98 -45.47
N MET A 9 -21.52 -34.35 -46.62
CA MET A 9 -20.39 -33.43 -46.78
C MET A 9 -20.53 -32.17 -45.91
N VAL A 10 -21.71 -31.54 -45.89
CA VAL A 10 -21.97 -30.36 -45.04
C VAL A 10 -21.82 -30.69 -43.55
N LEU A 11 -22.26 -31.87 -43.11
CA LEU A 11 -22.08 -32.31 -41.72
C LEU A 11 -20.61 -32.55 -41.36
N LYS A 12 -19.80 -33.09 -42.30
CA LYS A 12 -18.36 -33.27 -42.10
C LYS A 12 -17.61 -31.94 -42.03
N GLU A 13 -17.96 -30.99 -42.88
CA GLU A 13 -17.40 -29.64 -42.86
C GLU A 13 -17.73 -28.93 -41.54
N ASN A 14 -19.00 -28.96 -41.10
CA ASN A 14 -19.42 -28.38 -39.82
C ASN A 14 -18.73 -29.04 -38.60
N PHE A 15 -18.47 -30.35 -38.67
CA PHE A 15 -17.77 -31.07 -37.60
C PHE A 15 -16.29 -30.66 -37.53
N ALA A 16 -15.61 -30.59 -38.69
CA ALA A 16 -14.22 -30.16 -38.78
C ALA A 16 -14.04 -28.71 -38.29
N GLU A 17 -14.96 -27.81 -38.64
CA GLU A 17 -14.94 -26.42 -38.16
C GLU A 17 -15.13 -26.34 -36.64
N LYS A 18 -16.05 -27.14 -36.08
CA LYS A 18 -16.25 -27.20 -34.62
C LYS A 18 -15.04 -27.76 -33.88
N GLU A 19 -14.39 -28.78 -34.45
CA GLU A 19 -13.18 -29.39 -33.89
C GLU A 19 -12.00 -28.42 -33.92
N ALA A 20 -11.81 -27.70 -35.02
CA ALA A 20 -10.80 -26.64 -35.13
C ALA A 20 -11.03 -25.52 -34.10
N ARG A 21 -12.28 -25.07 -33.91
CA ARG A 21 -12.62 -24.05 -32.91
C ARG A 21 -12.39 -24.52 -31.47
N LEU A 22 -12.70 -25.79 -31.16
CA LEU A 22 -12.41 -26.37 -29.85
C LEU A 22 -10.90 -26.48 -29.59
N GLN A 23 -10.13 -26.80 -30.62
CA GLN A 23 -8.67 -26.88 -30.52
C GLN A 23 -8.06 -25.48 -30.31
N GLU A 24 -8.53 -24.47 -31.03
CA GLU A 24 -8.13 -23.07 -30.85
C GLU A 24 -8.46 -22.58 -29.43
N GLN A 25 -9.68 -22.83 -28.95
CA GLN A 25 -10.08 -22.50 -27.57
C GLN A 25 -9.20 -23.21 -26.53
N SER A 26 -8.88 -24.49 -26.74
CA SER A 26 -8.02 -25.25 -25.85
C SER A 26 -6.59 -24.70 -25.81
N GLN A 27 -6.05 -24.29 -26.96
CA GLN A 27 -4.74 -23.63 -27.05
C GLN A 27 -4.76 -22.27 -26.35
N GLN A 28 -5.83 -21.48 -26.53
CA GLN A 28 -5.98 -20.20 -25.86
C GLN A 28 -6.05 -20.35 -24.33
N ILE A 29 -6.81 -21.33 -23.83
CA ILE A 29 -6.88 -21.65 -22.39
C ILE A 29 -5.50 -22.07 -21.87
N ALA A 30 -4.78 -22.92 -22.61
CA ALA A 30 -3.44 -23.34 -22.20
C ALA A 30 -2.46 -22.16 -22.12
N HIS A 31 -2.52 -21.24 -23.09
CA HIS A 31 -1.70 -20.02 -23.08
C HIS A 31 -2.03 -19.12 -21.89
N LEU A 32 -3.32 -18.90 -21.60
CA LEU A 32 -3.77 -18.10 -20.46
C LEU A 32 -3.34 -18.73 -19.12
N ASN A 33 -3.46 -20.04 -18.98
CA ASN A 33 -3.03 -20.75 -17.77
C ASN A 33 -1.50 -20.65 -17.56
N ALA A 34 -0.72 -20.71 -18.64
CA ALA A 34 0.73 -20.51 -18.55
C ALA A 34 1.09 -19.08 -18.11
N ALA A 35 0.44 -18.07 -18.69
CA ALA A 35 0.61 -16.68 -18.28
C ALA A 35 0.21 -16.45 -16.82
N LEU A 36 -0.89 -17.09 -16.37
CA LEU A 36 -1.35 -17.03 -14.99
C LEU A 36 -0.32 -17.63 -14.01
N ALA A 37 0.26 -18.78 -14.36
CA ALA A 37 1.30 -19.42 -13.56
C ALA A 37 2.60 -18.60 -13.50
N GLU A 38 2.97 -17.93 -14.59
CA GLU A 38 4.11 -17.00 -14.62
C GLU A 38 3.86 -15.81 -13.68
N GLN A 39 2.66 -15.22 -13.71
CA GLN A 39 2.29 -14.13 -12.80
C GLN A 39 2.27 -14.57 -11.34
N GLU A 40 1.77 -15.78 -11.05
CA GLU A 40 1.83 -16.36 -9.71
C GLU A 40 3.29 -16.50 -9.23
N ALA A 41 4.18 -17.02 -10.08
CA ALA A 41 5.60 -17.13 -9.76
C ALA A 41 6.26 -15.76 -9.54
N ASN A 42 5.92 -14.76 -10.34
CA ASN A 42 6.42 -13.39 -10.19
C ASN A 42 5.99 -12.77 -8.85
N ILE A 43 4.72 -12.92 -8.46
CA ILE A 43 4.21 -12.45 -7.17
C ILE A 43 4.92 -13.16 -6.01
N ILE A 44 5.09 -14.48 -6.09
CA ILE A 44 5.83 -15.24 -5.06
C ILE A 44 7.28 -14.77 -4.98
N ASN A 45 7.93 -14.56 -6.12
CA ASN A 45 9.31 -14.07 -6.15
C ASN A 45 9.42 -12.67 -5.55
N LEU A 46 8.53 -11.76 -5.93
CA LEU A 46 8.42 -10.43 -5.34
C LEU A 46 8.31 -10.54 -3.82
N MET A 47 7.43 -11.38 -3.29
CA MET A 47 7.28 -11.64 -1.85
C MET A 47 8.54 -12.17 -1.15
N ASN A 48 9.40 -12.89 -1.87
CA ASN A 48 10.65 -13.43 -1.33
C ASN A 48 11.84 -12.47 -1.45
N THR A 49 11.75 -11.43 -2.28
CA THR A 49 12.79 -10.43 -2.41
C THR A 49 12.75 -9.45 -1.23
N ARG A 50 13.88 -9.29 -0.53
CA ARG A 50 13.99 -8.38 0.64
C ARG A 50 13.86 -6.89 0.30
N SER A 51 13.84 -6.53 -0.99
CA SER A 51 13.99 -5.16 -1.49
C SER A 51 12.85 -4.20 -1.16
N TRP A 52 11.69 -4.72 -0.77
CA TRP A 52 10.50 -3.89 -0.50
C TRP A 52 9.96 -4.07 0.94
N ARG A 53 10.77 -4.60 1.86
CA ARG A 53 10.44 -4.58 3.30
C ARG A 53 10.36 -3.17 3.84
N ILE A 54 9.42 -2.92 4.76
CA ILE A 54 9.27 -1.60 5.38
C ILE A 54 10.49 -1.19 6.24
N THR A 55 11.31 -2.16 6.67
CA THR A 55 12.50 -1.91 7.48
C THR A 55 13.59 -1.15 6.74
N ALA A 56 13.71 -1.32 5.42
CA ALA A 56 14.70 -0.62 4.61
C ALA A 56 14.53 0.91 4.62
N PRO A 57 13.34 1.48 4.25
CA PRO A 57 13.15 2.93 4.29
C PRO A 57 13.21 3.51 5.71
N MET A 58 12.79 2.75 6.73
CA MET A 58 12.89 3.19 8.13
C MET A 58 14.33 3.37 8.60
N ARG A 59 15.21 2.38 8.32
CA ARG A 59 16.63 2.46 8.67
C ARG A 59 17.32 3.66 8.01
N MET A 60 17.08 3.86 6.71
CA MET A 60 17.62 5.01 5.97
C MET A 60 17.21 6.35 6.58
N PHE A 61 16.00 6.47 7.13
CA PHE A 61 15.56 7.67 7.80
C PHE A 61 16.31 7.91 9.12
N PHE A 62 16.48 6.87 9.94
CA PHE A 62 17.16 6.98 11.23
C PHE A 62 18.67 7.26 11.09
N ASP A 63 19.33 6.66 10.10
CA ASP A 63 20.73 6.95 9.79
C ASP A 63 20.93 8.43 9.43
N ARG A 64 19.96 9.04 8.75
CA ARG A 64 19.99 10.48 8.45
C ARG A 64 19.73 11.35 9.66
N LEU A 65 18.81 10.96 10.55
CA LEU A 65 18.59 11.69 11.81
C LEU A 65 19.86 11.69 12.67
N ALA A 66 20.58 10.57 12.71
CA ALA A 66 21.87 10.46 13.39
C ALA A 66 22.97 11.29 12.70
N GLY A 67 23.14 11.15 11.39
CA GLY A 67 24.16 11.88 10.62
C GLY A 67 23.90 13.38 10.47
N ALA A 68 22.65 13.84 10.62
CA ALA A 68 22.31 15.27 10.66
C ALA A 68 22.76 15.91 11.98
N ARG A 69 22.76 15.16 13.10
CA ARG A 69 23.30 15.63 14.39
C ARG A 69 24.82 15.75 14.36
N GLU A 70 25.53 14.79 13.77
CA GLU A 70 26.99 14.88 13.62
C GLU A 70 27.39 16.06 12.74
N ARG A 71 26.67 16.29 11.62
CA ARG A 71 26.93 17.44 10.75
C ARG A 71 26.59 18.77 11.42
N ALA A 72 25.53 18.84 12.22
CA ALA A 72 25.20 20.02 13.02
C ALA A 72 26.23 20.28 14.14
N GLY A 73 26.78 19.22 14.75
CA GLY A 73 27.89 19.29 15.71
C GLY A 73 29.19 19.80 15.07
N LEU A 74 29.59 19.22 13.93
CA LEU A 74 30.75 19.67 13.14
C LEU A 74 30.59 21.11 12.62
N LEU A 75 29.38 21.55 12.29
CA LEU A 75 29.09 22.94 11.93
C LEU A 75 29.16 23.88 13.14
N ARG A 76 28.68 23.47 14.32
CA ARG A 76 28.84 24.22 15.58
C ARG A 76 30.31 24.34 15.97
N ASP A 77 31.08 23.26 15.87
CA ASP A 77 32.52 23.27 16.19
C ASP A 77 33.31 24.09 15.18
N ARG A 78 32.95 24.06 13.88
CA ARG A 78 33.56 24.93 12.86
C ARG A 78 33.17 26.41 12.99
N LEU A 79 31.96 26.71 13.47
CA LEU A 79 31.53 28.08 13.79
C LEU A 79 32.21 28.59 15.07
N ALA A 80 32.35 27.76 16.10
CA ALA A 80 33.09 28.08 17.32
C ALA A 80 34.60 28.26 17.06
N PHE A 81 35.17 27.46 16.15
CA PHE A 81 36.57 27.58 15.71
C PHE A 81 36.81 28.82 14.83
N ARG A 82 35.80 29.30 14.08
CA ARG A 82 35.90 30.56 13.32
C ARG A 82 35.70 31.81 14.19
N LEU A 83 34.83 31.75 15.20
CA LEU A 83 34.60 32.86 16.12
C LEU A 83 35.77 33.14 17.08
N THR A 84 36.71 32.20 17.23
CA THR A 84 37.94 32.37 18.03
C THR A 84 39.13 32.88 17.22
N ARG A 85 39.03 33.05 15.89
CA ARG A 85 40.20 33.41 15.06
C ARG A 85 40.03 34.48 13.98
N SER A 86 38.92 35.20 13.88
CA SER A 86 38.90 36.39 12.98
C SER A 86 38.07 37.53 13.52
N GLY A 87 38.76 38.54 14.06
CA GLY A 87 38.41 39.91 13.76
C GLY A 87 38.64 40.19 12.27
N ASN A 88 37.81 41.06 11.71
CA ASN A 88 37.82 41.64 10.36
C ASN A 88 37.09 40.91 9.20
N THR A 89 35.90 41.46 8.93
CA THR A 89 35.33 41.96 7.66
C THR A 89 35.04 41.07 6.43
N ASN A 90 33.82 41.33 5.94
CA ASN A 90 33.27 41.29 4.58
C ASN A 90 32.57 40.03 4.03
N SER A 91 31.27 40.27 3.85
CA SER A 91 30.23 39.62 3.06
C SER A 91 30.65 38.98 1.73
N SER A 92 30.15 37.76 1.49
CA SER A 92 29.36 37.43 0.29
C SER A 92 28.60 36.12 0.53
N GLY A 93 27.27 36.19 0.43
CA GLY A 93 26.37 35.07 0.66
C GLY A 93 26.38 34.12 -0.53
N ASN A 94 26.88 32.92 -0.33
CA ASN A 94 26.60 31.77 -1.18
C ASN A 94 25.86 30.73 -0.32
N GLY A 95 24.53 30.81 -0.34
CA GLY A 95 23.67 29.79 0.23
C GLY A 95 23.78 28.52 -0.62
N TYR A 96 24.37 27.47 -0.06
CA TYR A 96 24.41 26.16 -0.67
C TYR A 96 22.98 25.66 -0.93
N ARG A 97 22.54 25.68 -2.19
CA ARG A 97 21.34 24.96 -2.64
C ARG A 97 21.73 23.50 -2.83
N LEU A 98 21.18 22.61 -2.00
CA LEU A 98 21.23 21.17 -2.24
C LEU A 98 20.39 20.86 -3.49
N ASN A 99 21.00 20.17 -4.45
CA ASN A 99 20.34 19.80 -5.70
C ASN A 99 19.36 18.62 -5.43
N PRO A 100 18.06 18.72 -5.76
CA PRO A 100 17.05 17.74 -5.32
C PRO A 100 17.06 16.37 -6.02
N LEU A 101 17.99 16.14 -6.97
CA LEU A 101 18.05 14.93 -7.80
C LEU A 101 19.08 13.89 -7.34
N ASP A 102 19.95 14.22 -6.38
CA ASP A 102 20.95 13.27 -5.84
C ASP A 102 20.34 12.20 -4.89
N TYR A 103 19.01 12.10 -4.85
CA TYR A 103 18.25 11.32 -3.85
C TYR A 103 17.63 10.03 -4.39
N ILE A 104 17.97 9.65 -5.62
CA ILE A 104 17.65 8.35 -6.18
C ILE A 104 19.01 7.77 -6.56
N GLY A 105 19.49 6.79 -5.80
CA GLY A 105 20.53 5.91 -6.33
C GLY A 105 19.97 5.33 -7.62
N GLU A 106 20.60 5.62 -8.76
CA GLU A 106 20.18 5.19 -10.09
C GLU A 106 20.16 3.65 -10.26
N ASN A 107 20.42 2.89 -9.18
CA ASN A 107 20.48 1.45 -9.24
C ASN A 107 20.24 0.80 -7.85
N PRO A 108 18.99 0.41 -7.50
CA PRO A 108 18.69 -0.26 -6.23
C PRO A 108 19.40 -1.62 -6.07
N GLU A 109 19.95 -2.21 -7.15
CA GLU A 109 20.72 -3.47 -7.08
C GLU A 109 22.18 -3.26 -6.65
N LYS A 110 22.77 -2.06 -6.84
CA LYS A 110 24.17 -1.79 -6.46
C LYS A 110 24.36 -1.45 -4.99
N ASP A 111 23.30 -1.01 -4.31
CA ASP A 111 23.32 -0.73 -2.86
C ASP A 111 23.11 -1.99 -2.01
N ALA A 112 22.96 -3.19 -2.62
CA ALA A 112 22.86 -4.48 -1.94
C ALA A 112 24.20 -4.97 -1.32
N GLY A 113 25.08 -4.06 -0.94
CA GLY A 113 26.32 -4.35 -0.23
C GLY A 113 26.05 -4.84 1.19
N ASP A 114 26.84 -5.83 1.62
CA ASP A 114 26.90 -6.51 2.92
C ASP A 114 26.14 -5.85 4.10
N TRP A 115 24.82 -6.08 4.16
CA TRP A 115 23.91 -5.50 5.15
C TRP A 115 24.19 -5.94 6.60
N GLN A 116 24.99 -7.00 6.80
CA GLN A 116 25.32 -7.52 8.13
C GLN A 116 26.36 -6.66 8.87
N ALA A 117 27.21 -5.92 8.14
CA ALA A 117 28.24 -5.07 8.74
C ALA A 117 27.69 -3.74 9.32
N TYR A 118 26.45 -3.37 9.00
CA TYR A 118 25.82 -2.08 9.33
C TYR A 118 24.90 -2.12 10.57
N LEU A 119 24.99 -3.17 11.39
CA LEU A 119 24.15 -3.38 12.59
C LEU A 119 24.42 -2.41 13.77
N ALA A 120 25.33 -1.45 13.64
CA ALA A 120 25.45 -0.34 14.59
C ALA A 120 24.32 0.68 14.35
N ASN A 121 23.08 0.33 14.71
CA ASN A 121 21.90 1.19 14.54
C ASN A 121 21.98 2.39 15.50
N PRO A 122 22.15 3.64 15.03
CA PRO A 122 22.23 4.81 15.90
C PRO A 122 20.87 5.17 16.57
N ALA A 123 19.79 4.46 16.23
CA ALA A 123 18.50 4.50 16.91
C ALA A 123 18.28 3.34 17.89
N ALA A 124 19.28 2.48 18.15
CA ALA A 124 19.17 1.43 19.16
C ALA A 124 18.74 2.00 20.53
N GLY A 125 17.69 1.41 21.11
CA GLY A 125 17.10 1.86 22.38
C GLY A 125 16.16 3.06 22.28
N LYS A 126 15.79 3.51 21.07
CA LYS A 126 14.74 4.53 20.89
C LYS A 126 13.34 3.94 20.98
N ARG A 127 12.46 4.63 21.71
CA ARG A 127 11.05 4.27 21.89
C ARG A 127 10.13 5.09 20.99
N PHE A 128 9.28 4.39 20.26
CA PHE A 128 8.30 4.97 19.34
C PHE A 128 6.89 4.65 19.80
N ALA A 129 6.04 5.67 19.78
CA ALA A 129 4.59 5.45 19.88
C ALA A 129 3.97 5.80 18.53
N VAL A 130 3.21 4.86 17.96
CA VAL A 130 2.58 4.97 16.64
C VAL A 130 1.08 5.01 16.82
N TYR A 131 0.42 6.01 16.27
CA TYR A 131 -0.98 6.31 16.52
C TYR A 131 -1.82 6.26 15.24
N ALA A 132 -3.06 5.80 15.39
CA ALA A 132 -4.14 6.00 14.43
C ALA A 132 -5.43 6.30 15.21
N SER A 133 -6.41 6.93 14.56
CA SER A 133 -7.68 7.21 15.24
C SER A 133 -8.47 5.93 15.52
N SER A 134 -8.97 5.78 16.75
CA SER A 134 -9.91 4.70 17.10
C SER A 134 -11.31 4.90 16.52
N GLN A 135 -11.61 6.12 16.05
CA GLN A 135 -12.88 6.50 15.42
C GLN A 135 -12.76 6.72 13.90
N GLY A 136 -11.56 6.46 13.37
CA GLY A 136 -11.23 6.61 11.96
C GLY A 136 -11.58 5.39 11.12
N ASN A 137 -11.15 5.42 9.87
CA ASN A 137 -11.19 4.25 9.01
C ASN A 137 -10.25 3.16 9.57
N TYR A 138 -10.75 1.92 9.71
CA TYR A 138 -9.99 0.84 10.35
C TYR A 138 -8.63 0.55 9.69
N PHE A 139 -8.53 0.76 8.37
CA PHE A 139 -7.31 0.51 7.62
C PHE A 139 -6.15 1.45 7.98
N PHE A 140 -6.40 2.62 8.60
CA PHE A 140 -5.31 3.41 9.18
C PHE A 140 -4.73 2.77 10.44
N GLY A 141 -5.53 1.97 11.15
CA GLY A 141 -5.05 1.07 12.21
C GLY A 141 -4.11 0.01 11.65
N GLU A 142 -4.40 -0.56 10.48
CA GLU A 142 -3.52 -1.52 9.81
C GLU A 142 -2.17 -0.88 9.43
N ILE A 143 -2.19 0.34 8.89
CA ILE A 143 -0.96 1.07 8.55
C ILE A 143 -0.14 1.38 9.81
N ARG A 144 -0.78 1.81 10.91
CA ARG A 144 -0.11 2.01 12.22
C ARG A 144 0.53 0.72 12.71
N ASP A 145 -0.18 -0.39 12.65
CA ASP A 145 0.30 -1.67 13.15
C ASP A 145 1.43 -2.21 12.26
N LEU A 146 1.37 -1.98 10.95
CA LEU A 146 2.44 -2.31 10.00
C LEU A 146 3.71 -1.50 10.29
N ILE A 147 3.57 -0.19 10.49
CA ILE A 147 4.69 0.68 10.86
C ILE A 147 5.30 0.24 12.19
N THR A 148 4.47 -0.07 13.18
CA THR A 148 4.92 -0.57 14.50
C THR A 148 5.68 -1.89 14.36
N ALA A 149 5.16 -2.83 13.58
CA ALA A 149 5.82 -4.10 13.30
C ALA A 149 7.15 -3.89 12.56
N GLY A 150 7.19 -2.95 11.61
CA GLY A 150 8.40 -2.56 10.89
C GLY A 150 9.49 -2.00 11.80
N LEU A 151 9.13 -1.10 12.71
CA LEU A 151 10.06 -0.54 13.70
C LEU A 151 10.62 -1.63 14.62
N ARG A 152 9.77 -2.57 15.05
CA ARG A 152 10.19 -3.73 15.86
C ARG A 152 11.12 -4.67 15.08
N GLU A 153 10.82 -4.97 13.81
CA GLU A 153 11.71 -5.76 12.94
C GLU A 153 13.06 -5.04 12.72
N ALA A 154 13.08 -3.71 12.76
CA ALA A 154 14.31 -2.92 12.73
C ALA A 154 15.10 -2.92 14.06
N GLY A 155 14.60 -3.58 15.11
CA GLY A 155 15.22 -3.65 16.44
C GLY A 155 14.93 -2.43 17.33
N LEU A 156 13.86 -1.68 17.06
CA LEU A 156 13.44 -0.52 17.83
C LEU A 156 12.28 -0.87 18.77
N GLU A 157 12.17 -0.15 19.88
CA GLU A 157 11.01 -0.25 20.76
C GLU A 157 9.86 0.53 20.14
N ALA A 158 8.74 -0.12 19.85
CA ALA A 158 7.57 0.55 19.31
C ALA A 158 6.27 -0.02 19.87
N GLU A 159 5.27 0.83 20.04
CA GLU A 159 3.92 0.45 20.44
C GLU A 159 2.83 1.15 19.63
N SER A 160 1.75 0.41 19.35
CA SER A 160 0.54 0.91 18.71
C SER A 160 -0.36 1.56 19.76
N ARG A 161 -0.81 2.78 19.51
CA ARG A 161 -1.68 3.59 20.38
C ARG A 161 -2.80 4.26 19.58
N SER A 162 -3.68 4.97 20.28
CA SER A 162 -4.78 5.76 19.73
C SER A 162 -4.92 7.10 20.46
N GLU A 163 -5.86 7.93 20.02
CA GLU A 163 -6.17 9.20 20.69
C GLU A 163 -6.76 8.99 22.09
N GLN A 164 -7.16 7.77 22.44
CA GLN A 164 -7.66 7.44 23.79
C GLN A 164 -6.54 7.36 24.82
N ASP A 165 -5.33 7.04 24.39
CA ASP A 165 -4.18 6.76 25.25
C ASP A 165 -3.36 8.01 25.59
N GLY A 166 -3.64 9.13 24.92
CA GLY A 166 -2.80 10.32 24.93
C GLY A 166 -1.40 10.09 24.35
N PHE A 167 -0.62 11.16 24.24
CA PHE A 167 0.79 11.04 23.86
C PHE A 167 1.59 10.42 25.00
N ASP A 168 2.40 9.41 24.67
CA ASP A 168 3.28 8.74 25.63
C ASP A 168 4.45 9.66 26.04
N PRO A 169 4.54 10.12 27.30
CA PRO A 169 5.63 11.00 27.73
C PRO A 169 7.02 10.32 27.71
N LEU A 170 7.08 8.99 27.60
CA LEU A 170 8.34 8.23 27.56
C LEU A 170 8.82 7.93 26.13
N ALA A 171 8.02 8.22 25.10
CA ALA A 171 8.40 7.97 23.73
C ALA A 171 9.37 9.05 23.21
N ASP A 172 10.48 8.61 22.62
CA ASP A 172 11.44 9.48 21.92
C ASP A 172 10.85 10.08 20.63
N TRP A 173 9.88 9.39 20.03
CA TRP A 173 9.20 9.81 18.80
C TRP A 173 7.73 9.40 18.80
N GLN A 174 6.90 10.29 18.25
CA GLN A 174 5.45 10.16 18.22
C GLN A 174 5.02 10.16 16.76
N ILE A 175 4.55 9.03 16.23
CA ILE A 175 4.22 8.88 14.81
C ILE A 175 2.69 8.85 14.68
N VAL A 176 2.09 9.85 14.04
CA VAL A 176 0.64 9.92 13.81
C VAL A 176 0.31 9.54 12.38
N VAL A 177 -0.42 8.44 12.19
CA VAL A 177 -0.97 7.99 10.91
C VAL A 177 -2.29 8.69 10.63
N ALA A 178 -2.47 9.14 9.38
CA ALA A 178 -3.67 9.82 8.93
C ALA A 178 -4.05 11.00 9.85
N PRO A 179 -3.22 12.06 9.92
CA PRO A 179 -3.46 13.20 10.82
C PRO A 179 -4.81 13.88 10.58
N HIS A 180 -5.35 13.79 9.36
CA HIS A 180 -6.66 14.30 8.99
C HIS A 180 -7.83 13.57 9.71
N GLU A 181 -7.61 12.38 10.26
CA GLU A 181 -8.55 11.71 11.17
C GLU A 181 -8.09 11.81 12.61
N PHE A 182 -6.82 11.50 12.90
CA PHE A 182 -6.31 11.45 14.27
C PHE A 182 -6.52 12.75 15.04
N PHE A 183 -6.31 13.92 14.42
CA PHE A 183 -6.45 15.22 15.08
C PHE A 183 -7.85 15.82 14.95
N TYR A 184 -8.76 15.20 14.20
CA TYR A 184 -10.08 15.76 13.90
C TYR A 184 -11.26 14.93 14.44
N LEU A 185 -11.00 13.68 14.87
CA LEU A 185 -12.00 12.78 15.43
C LEU A 185 -11.76 12.51 16.92
N GLY A 186 -12.81 12.12 17.64
CA GLY A 186 -12.73 11.70 19.04
C GLY A 186 -12.01 12.72 19.94
N LYS A 187 -10.99 12.26 20.69
CA LYS A 187 -10.15 13.11 21.56
C LYS A 187 -9.02 13.83 20.80
N GLY A 188 -8.86 13.54 19.51
CA GLY A 188 -7.86 14.12 18.62
C GLY A 188 -7.72 15.64 18.67
N PRO A 189 -8.83 16.40 18.57
CA PRO A 189 -8.77 17.87 18.61
C PRO A 189 -8.14 18.43 19.89
N ALA A 190 -8.33 17.76 21.04
CA ALA A 190 -7.71 18.16 22.30
C ALA A 190 -6.21 17.81 22.34
N LEU A 191 -5.83 16.66 21.79
CA LEU A 191 -4.42 16.26 21.67
C LEU A 191 -3.64 17.16 20.71
N TRP A 192 -4.28 17.69 19.67
CA TRP A 192 -3.63 18.64 18.77
C TRP A 192 -3.12 19.91 19.49
N GLN A 193 -3.85 20.36 20.52
CA GLN A 193 -3.42 21.50 21.36
C GLN A 193 -2.22 21.17 22.26
N GLN A 194 -1.90 19.88 22.41
CA GLN A 194 -0.87 19.34 23.29
C GLN A 194 0.14 18.51 22.50
N HIS A 195 0.29 18.77 21.20
CA HIS A 195 1.17 17.98 20.35
C HIS A 195 2.63 18.13 20.82
N PRO A 196 3.41 17.05 20.78
CA PRO A 196 4.79 17.08 21.24
C PRO A 196 5.76 17.50 20.12
N GLU A 197 6.91 18.06 20.48
CA GLU A 197 7.91 18.55 19.49
C GLU A 197 8.53 17.44 18.62
N ASN A 198 8.50 16.19 19.11
CA ASN A 198 9.02 15.00 18.45
C ASN A 198 7.95 14.27 17.62
N LEU A 199 6.98 15.03 17.08
CA LEU A 199 5.91 14.51 16.25
C LEU A 199 6.38 14.25 14.80
N ILE A 200 6.04 13.08 14.27
CA ILE A 200 6.16 12.67 12.87
C ILE A 200 4.75 12.40 12.33
N LEU A 201 4.43 12.91 11.15
CA LEU A 201 3.14 12.67 10.50
C LEU A 201 3.29 11.68 9.35
N VAL A 202 2.42 10.67 9.28
CA VAL A 202 2.28 9.78 8.12
C VAL A 202 1.06 10.21 7.32
N ASN A 203 1.29 10.94 6.23
CA ASN A 203 0.25 11.34 5.31
C ASN A 203 -0.12 10.18 4.37
N THR A 204 -1.43 9.98 4.22
CA THR A 204 -2.02 8.91 3.43
C THR A 204 -2.91 9.44 2.30
N GLU A 205 -3.10 10.76 2.22
CA GLU A 205 -4.14 11.37 1.38
C GLU A 205 -3.65 11.88 0.03
N GLN A 206 -4.56 11.81 -0.96
CA GLN A 206 -4.43 12.39 -2.29
C GLN A 206 -4.45 13.93 -2.22
N SER A 207 -3.54 14.60 -2.94
CA SER A 207 -3.33 16.04 -2.80
C SER A 207 -4.53 16.92 -3.15
N SER A 208 -5.50 16.40 -3.89
CA SER A 208 -6.72 17.11 -4.27
C SER A 208 -7.82 17.07 -3.21
N THR A 209 -7.72 16.18 -2.21
CA THR A 209 -8.85 15.89 -1.34
C THR A 209 -8.93 16.93 -0.23
N LYS A 210 -10.16 17.12 0.28
CA LYS A 210 -10.36 17.91 1.51
C LYS A 210 -9.58 17.34 2.69
N TRP A 211 -9.32 16.03 2.71
CA TRP A 211 -8.58 15.34 3.76
C TRP A 211 -7.09 15.68 3.73
N PHE A 212 -6.48 15.77 2.54
CA PHE A 212 -5.13 16.32 2.41
C PHE A 212 -5.06 17.76 2.93
N SER A 213 -6.10 18.57 2.72
CA SER A 213 -6.15 19.93 3.24
C SER A 213 -6.21 19.98 4.78
N LEU A 214 -6.81 18.98 5.42
CA LEU A 214 -6.77 18.82 6.89
C LEU A 214 -5.37 18.39 7.35
N ALA A 215 -4.78 17.37 6.72
CA ALA A 215 -3.41 16.93 7.03
C ALA A 215 -2.39 18.07 6.86
N TYR A 216 -2.53 18.86 5.80
CA TYR A 216 -1.65 19.98 5.49
C TYR A 216 -1.60 21.04 6.60
N ARG A 217 -2.69 21.23 7.35
CA ARG A 217 -2.73 22.17 8.49
C ARG A 217 -1.82 21.75 9.65
N CYS A 218 -1.48 20.46 9.72
CA CYS A 218 -0.62 19.91 10.76
C CYS A 218 0.88 19.96 10.38
N PHE A 219 1.22 20.23 9.12
CA PHE A 219 2.60 20.20 8.63
C PHE A 219 3.55 21.25 9.26
N PRO A 220 3.11 22.45 9.66
CA PRO A 220 4.00 23.41 10.30
C PRO A 220 4.55 22.97 11.67
N GLU A 221 3.80 22.14 12.40
CA GLU A 221 4.10 21.79 13.79
C GLU A 221 4.80 20.44 13.95
N THR A 222 5.19 19.79 12.84
CA THR A 222 5.80 18.46 12.87
C THR A 222 7.30 18.51 12.60
N LYS A 223 8.03 17.55 13.17
CA LYS A 223 9.46 17.40 12.93
C LYS A 223 9.77 16.80 11.57
N ALA A 224 8.93 15.89 11.09
CA ALA A 224 9.09 15.21 9.81
C ALA A 224 7.74 14.70 9.30
N ILE A 225 7.63 14.60 7.98
CA ILE A 225 6.47 14.04 7.31
C ILE A 225 6.93 12.81 6.53
N TRP A 226 6.22 11.71 6.67
CA TRP A 226 6.30 10.57 5.79
C TRP A 226 5.05 10.55 4.94
N ASP A 227 5.19 10.46 3.62
CA ASP A 227 4.06 10.28 2.72
C ASP A 227 4.18 8.93 2.05
N ILE A 228 3.08 8.18 2.05
CA ILE A 228 3.04 6.86 1.39
C ILE A 228 2.99 6.98 -0.13
N ASN A 229 2.69 8.16 -0.68
CA ASN A 229 2.65 8.40 -2.11
C ASN A 229 3.90 9.15 -2.59
N PHE A 230 4.59 8.59 -3.57
CA PHE A 230 5.86 9.11 -4.08
C PHE A 230 5.73 10.53 -4.65
N GLN A 231 4.67 10.78 -5.43
CA GLN A 231 4.46 12.10 -6.02
C GLN A 231 4.01 13.13 -4.99
N THR A 232 3.12 12.74 -4.06
CA THR A 232 2.69 13.62 -2.98
C THR A 232 3.86 13.98 -2.06
N ALA A 233 4.73 13.04 -1.71
CA ALA A 233 5.99 13.32 -0.99
C ALA A 233 6.82 14.39 -1.70
N GLY A 234 7.01 14.25 -3.02
CA GLY A 234 7.71 15.23 -3.85
C GLY A 234 7.03 16.60 -3.84
N LEU A 235 5.70 16.65 -3.91
CA LEU A 235 4.93 17.89 -3.85
C LEU A 235 5.09 18.59 -2.49
N ILE A 236 4.96 17.85 -1.39
CA ILE A 236 5.11 18.38 -0.03
C ILE A 236 6.53 18.94 0.16
N ARG A 237 7.56 18.23 -0.32
CA ARG A 237 8.95 18.68 -0.27
C ARG A 237 9.18 19.96 -1.10
N ARG A 238 8.61 20.06 -2.30
CA ARG A 238 8.68 21.29 -3.13
C ARG A 238 8.03 22.50 -2.46
N LYS A 239 7.09 22.29 -1.53
CA LYS A 239 6.50 23.34 -0.70
C LYS A 239 7.34 23.71 0.52
N GLY A 240 8.53 23.10 0.70
CA GLY A 240 9.48 23.42 1.76
C GLY A 240 9.35 22.59 3.03
N TRP A 241 8.43 21.61 3.07
CA TRP A 241 8.22 20.78 4.25
C TRP A 241 9.19 19.58 4.30
N PRO A 242 9.59 19.12 5.50
CA PRO A 242 10.54 18.01 5.68
C PRO A 242 9.89 16.65 5.41
N CYS A 243 9.61 16.37 4.13
CA CYS A 243 8.89 15.16 3.72
C CYS A 243 9.77 14.13 3.02
N ALA A 244 9.71 12.89 3.54
CA ALA A 244 10.26 11.70 2.94
C ALA A 244 9.13 10.82 2.37
N TYR A 245 9.46 10.08 1.31
CA TYR A 245 8.61 9.03 0.80
C TYR A 245 8.79 7.77 1.66
N LEU A 246 7.69 7.19 2.14
CA LEU A 246 7.67 5.94 2.89
C LEU A 246 6.87 4.90 2.10
N PRO A 247 7.51 4.05 1.28
CA PRO A 247 6.83 2.87 0.76
C PRO A 247 6.48 1.95 1.94
N LEU A 248 5.20 1.61 2.10
CA LEU A 248 4.74 0.84 3.26
C LEU A 248 5.30 -0.58 3.30
N GLY A 249 5.72 -1.12 2.16
CA GLY A 249 6.37 -2.43 2.10
C GLY A 249 5.58 -3.56 2.75
N TYR A 250 6.29 -4.55 3.30
CA TYR A 250 5.73 -5.60 4.14
C TYR A 250 6.62 -5.94 5.35
N VAL A 251 6.07 -6.73 6.27
CA VAL A 251 6.77 -7.34 7.41
C VAL A 251 6.42 -8.83 7.44
N ASP A 252 7.40 -9.71 7.61
CA ASP A 252 7.11 -11.15 7.72
C ASP A 252 6.20 -11.43 8.92
N ASN A 253 5.26 -12.35 8.74
CA ASN A 253 4.35 -12.79 9.80
C ASN A 253 3.54 -11.67 10.46
N PHE A 254 3.30 -10.55 9.76
CA PHE A 254 2.44 -9.46 10.23
C PHE A 254 1.04 -9.99 10.55
N ALA A 255 0.68 -10.00 11.84
CA ALA A 255 -0.48 -10.73 12.34
C ALA A 255 -1.79 -10.43 11.60
N PRO A 256 -2.14 -9.16 11.28
CA PRO A 256 -3.41 -8.86 10.61
C PRO A 256 -3.48 -9.37 9.16
N PHE A 257 -2.35 -9.69 8.53
CA PHE A 257 -2.26 -10.10 7.11
C PHE A 257 -1.76 -11.54 6.97
N ARG A 258 -1.91 -12.35 8.03
CA ARG A 258 -1.61 -13.78 8.00
C ARG A 258 -2.67 -14.55 7.20
N GLU A 259 -2.34 -15.79 6.89
CA GLU A 259 -3.26 -16.74 6.28
C GLU A 259 -4.54 -16.90 7.14
N ILE A 260 -5.69 -16.71 6.52
CA ILE A 260 -7.01 -16.83 7.15
C ILE A 260 -7.56 -18.22 6.83
N GLU A 261 -7.40 -19.13 7.79
CA GLU A 261 -7.87 -20.52 7.70
C GLU A 261 -9.39 -20.59 7.51
N ILE A 262 -10.14 -19.87 8.35
CA ILE A 262 -11.59 -19.83 8.33
C ILE A 262 -12.02 -18.37 8.24
N LEU A 263 -12.91 -18.06 7.30
CA LEU A 263 -13.48 -16.71 7.18
C LEU A 263 -14.30 -16.37 8.43
N PRO A 264 -14.18 -15.14 8.97
CA PRO A 264 -15.09 -14.66 10.01
C PRO A 264 -16.55 -14.77 9.55
N GLU A 265 -17.45 -15.17 10.43
CA GLU A 265 -18.88 -15.24 10.14
C GLU A 265 -19.53 -13.86 10.32
N ASN A 266 -19.89 -13.22 9.21
CA ASN A 266 -20.60 -11.95 9.20
C ASN A 266 -21.40 -11.79 7.90
N TYR A 267 -22.11 -10.68 7.74
CA TYR A 267 -22.96 -10.46 6.56
C TYR A 267 -22.20 -10.38 5.23
N ALA A 268 -20.88 -10.18 5.26
CA ALA A 268 -20.05 -10.22 4.07
C ALA A 268 -19.67 -11.65 3.64
N THR A 269 -19.79 -12.65 4.52
CA THR A 269 -19.32 -14.02 4.29
C THR A 269 -20.40 -15.09 4.46
N CYS A 270 -21.52 -14.78 5.12
CA CYS A 270 -22.54 -15.76 5.50
C CYS A 270 -23.26 -16.45 4.32
N TYR A 271 -23.19 -15.88 3.12
CA TYR A 271 -23.77 -16.45 1.91
C TYR A 271 -22.76 -17.29 1.09
N LEU A 272 -21.50 -17.34 1.52
CA LEU A 272 -20.48 -18.15 0.86
C LEU A 272 -20.69 -19.63 1.19
N ALA A 273 -20.41 -20.49 0.21
CA ALA A 273 -20.46 -21.93 0.42
C ALA A 273 -19.44 -22.36 1.50
N PRO A 274 -19.74 -23.37 2.33
CA PRO A 274 -18.83 -23.83 3.39
C PRO A 274 -17.42 -24.16 2.89
N GLU A 275 -17.29 -24.69 1.68
CA GLU A 275 -16.02 -25.04 1.06
C GLU A 275 -15.17 -23.81 0.72
N ILE A 276 -15.80 -22.64 0.57
CA ILE A 276 -15.09 -21.36 0.44
C ILE A 276 -14.69 -20.86 1.83
N ALA A 277 -15.60 -20.91 2.80
CA ALA A 277 -15.40 -20.27 4.10
C ALA A 277 -14.48 -21.05 5.06
N GLN A 278 -14.42 -22.38 4.98
CA GLN A 278 -13.84 -23.24 6.03
C GLN A 278 -12.44 -23.80 5.72
N GLN A 279 -11.77 -23.33 4.67
CA GLN A 279 -10.40 -23.75 4.34
C GLN A 279 -9.55 -22.60 3.81
N PRO A 280 -8.22 -22.62 4.04
CA PRO A 280 -7.30 -21.58 3.55
C PRO A 280 -7.02 -21.69 2.05
N PHE A 281 -6.72 -20.54 1.43
CA PHE A 281 -6.42 -20.45 -0.01
C PHE A 281 -5.16 -19.64 -0.35
N LEU A 282 -4.50 -18.99 0.62
CA LEU A 282 -3.34 -18.13 0.36
C LEU A 282 -2.21 -18.88 -0.38
N ARG A 283 -2.03 -20.17 -0.07
CA ARG A 283 -0.99 -21.03 -0.68
C ARG A 283 -1.49 -21.89 -1.83
N GLN A 284 -2.77 -21.80 -2.18
CA GLN A 284 -3.33 -22.55 -3.30
C GLN A 284 -3.04 -21.84 -4.62
N PRO A 285 -2.80 -22.60 -5.71
CA PRO A 285 -2.58 -22.02 -7.02
C PRO A 285 -3.83 -21.28 -7.50
N PHE A 286 -3.67 -20.32 -8.41
CA PHE A 286 -4.81 -19.49 -8.83
C PHE A 286 -5.97 -20.31 -9.41
N GLY A 287 -5.70 -21.42 -10.09
CA GLY A 287 -6.74 -22.31 -10.63
C GLY A 287 -7.68 -22.90 -9.57
N GLU A 288 -7.22 -23.04 -8.32
CA GLU A 288 -7.97 -23.65 -7.21
C GLU A 288 -8.72 -22.64 -6.34
N ARG A 289 -8.41 -21.34 -6.49
CA ARG A 289 -9.07 -20.29 -5.71
C ARG A 289 -10.53 -20.11 -6.16
N PRO A 290 -11.50 -20.01 -5.23
CA PRO A 290 -12.91 -20.09 -5.57
C PRO A 290 -13.52 -18.77 -6.07
N ILE A 291 -12.88 -17.64 -5.79
CA ILE A 291 -13.32 -16.31 -6.24
C ILE A 291 -12.47 -15.93 -7.46
N ASP A 292 -13.10 -15.74 -8.60
CA ASP A 292 -12.37 -15.35 -9.81
C ASP A 292 -11.94 -13.87 -9.73
N VAL A 293 -12.88 -13.00 -9.37
CA VAL A 293 -12.69 -11.54 -9.37
C VAL A 293 -13.24 -10.95 -8.09
N ILE A 294 -12.44 -10.15 -7.38
CA ILE A 294 -12.85 -9.44 -6.17
C ILE A 294 -12.72 -7.94 -6.32
N PHE A 295 -13.71 -7.22 -5.78
CA PHE A 295 -13.63 -5.79 -5.51
C PHE A 295 -14.30 -5.47 -4.18
N ILE A 296 -13.59 -4.81 -3.28
CA ILE A 296 -14.14 -4.27 -2.02
C ILE A 296 -13.76 -2.80 -1.89
N GLY A 297 -14.71 -1.88 -1.99
CA GLY A 297 -14.38 -0.45 -1.92
C GLY A 297 -15.57 0.47 -1.78
N GLY A 298 -15.31 1.74 -1.44
CA GLY A 298 -16.37 2.74 -1.31
C GLY A 298 -17.12 2.98 -2.63
N HIS A 299 -18.43 3.13 -2.55
CA HIS A 299 -19.33 3.45 -3.64
C HIS A 299 -19.04 4.86 -4.18
N THR A 300 -18.99 4.98 -5.51
CA THR A 300 -18.99 6.26 -6.22
C THR A 300 -19.75 6.10 -7.53
N GLY A 301 -20.31 7.19 -8.06
CA GLY A 301 -20.95 7.14 -9.38
C GLY A 301 -20.02 6.69 -10.51
N ARG A 302 -18.70 6.86 -10.35
CA ARG A 302 -17.70 6.35 -11.31
C ARG A 302 -17.59 4.83 -11.25
N ARG A 303 -17.42 4.27 -10.05
CA ARG A 303 -17.37 2.81 -9.83
C ARG A 303 -18.69 2.15 -10.21
N GLU A 304 -19.81 2.78 -9.88
CA GLU A 304 -21.14 2.30 -10.28
C GLU A 304 -21.27 2.18 -11.80
N ARG A 305 -20.89 3.22 -12.56
CA ARG A 305 -20.92 3.17 -14.03
C ARG A 305 -20.03 2.06 -14.59
N PHE A 306 -18.82 1.92 -14.07
CA PHE A 306 -17.90 0.86 -14.49
C PHE A 306 -18.50 -0.53 -14.24
N PHE A 307 -18.96 -0.82 -13.02
CA PHE A 307 -19.52 -2.14 -12.71
C PHE A 307 -20.82 -2.41 -13.46
N ALA A 308 -21.64 -1.39 -13.73
CA ALA A 308 -22.83 -1.53 -14.57
C ALA A 308 -22.46 -1.90 -16.02
N SER A 309 -21.44 -1.26 -16.61
CA SER A 309 -20.98 -1.59 -17.96
C SER A 309 -20.26 -2.95 -18.04
N ALA A 310 -19.51 -3.31 -17.00
CA ALA A 310 -18.76 -4.57 -16.94
C ALA A 310 -19.63 -5.78 -16.51
N ALA A 311 -20.87 -5.55 -16.06
CA ALA A 311 -21.75 -6.60 -15.55
C ALA A 311 -21.92 -7.82 -16.49
N PRO A 312 -22.11 -7.65 -17.82
CA PRO A 312 -22.22 -8.80 -18.73
C PRO A 312 -20.97 -9.69 -18.80
N VAL A 313 -19.80 -9.13 -18.51
CA VAL A 313 -18.53 -9.86 -18.45
C VAL A 313 -18.35 -10.49 -17.07
N LEU A 314 -18.50 -9.70 -16.00
CA LEU A 314 -18.30 -10.16 -14.62
C LEU A 314 -19.29 -11.25 -14.21
N ALA A 315 -20.51 -11.26 -14.77
CA ALA A 315 -21.52 -12.29 -14.52
C ALA A 315 -21.12 -13.68 -15.05
N LYS A 316 -20.08 -13.79 -15.89
CA LYS A 316 -19.54 -15.07 -16.37
C LYS A 316 -18.55 -15.70 -15.40
N TYR A 317 -18.17 -14.98 -14.35
CA TYR A 317 -17.15 -15.36 -13.38
C TYR A 317 -17.73 -15.35 -11.97
N HIS A 318 -17.12 -16.11 -11.06
CA HIS A 318 -17.43 -16.06 -9.64
C HIS A 318 -16.89 -14.76 -9.04
N SER A 319 -17.66 -13.70 -9.18
CA SER A 319 -17.29 -12.36 -8.77
C SER A 319 -17.79 -12.04 -7.36
N TYR A 320 -16.91 -11.50 -6.51
CA TYR A 320 -17.27 -10.92 -5.21
C TYR A 320 -17.14 -9.40 -5.29
N LEU A 321 -18.27 -8.69 -5.37
CA LEU A 321 -18.30 -7.23 -5.51
C LEU A 321 -18.99 -6.60 -4.30
N ARG A 322 -18.25 -5.84 -3.50
CA ARG A 322 -18.78 -5.09 -2.35
C ARG A 322 -18.49 -3.60 -2.50
N LEU A 323 -19.55 -2.84 -2.76
CA LEU A 323 -19.55 -1.38 -2.76
C LEU A 323 -20.06 -0.88 -1.41
N MET A 324 -19.19 -0.26 -0.62
CA MET A 324 -19.50 0.22 0.73
C MET A 324 -19.95 1.68 0.68
N ASP A 325 -20.85 2.09 1.58
CA ASP A 325 -21.07 3.51 1.81
C ASP A 325 -19.78 4.17 2.31
N ASN A 326 -19.46 5.35 1.80
CA ASN A 326 -18.27 6.15 2.14
C ASN A 326 -18.64 7.54 2.70
N THR A 327 -19.88 7.73 3.13
CA THR A 327 -20.35 8.97 3.78
C THR A 327 -19.76 9.18 5.17
N ALA A 328 -19.32 8.12 5.84
CA ALA A 328 -18.68 8.13 7.16
C ALA A 328 -17.43 7.23 7.18
N PRO A 329 -16.52 7.39 8.18
CA PRO A 329 -15.39 6.48 8.36
C PRO A 329 -15.85 5.02 8.48
N VAL A 330 -15.13 4.11 7.84
CA VAL A 330 -15.43 2.68 7.80
C VAL A 330 -14.95 2.03 9.11
N ILE A 331 -15.90 1.64 9.96
CA ILE A 331 -15.66 1.09 11.29
C ILE A 331 -16.34 -0.29 11.40
N PRO A 332 -15.57 -1.38 11.50
CA PRO A 332 -16.10 -2.74 11.61
C PRO A 332 -17.08 -2.91 12.77
N GLY A 333 -18.18 -3.62 12.51
CA GLY A 333 -19.24 -3.89 13.48
C GLY A 333 -20.10 -2.67 13.86
N LYS A 334 -19.76 -1.46 13.35
CA LYS A 334 -20.53 -0.24 13.59
C LYS A 334 -21.34 0.17 12.37
N ASN A 335 -20.69 0.30 11.21
CA ASN A 335 -21.34 0.70 9.96
C ASN A 335 -20.94 -0.16 8.76
N VAL A 336 -20.04 -1.11 8.93
CA VAL A 336 -19.72 -2.14 7.94
C VAL A 336 -19.52 -3.50 8.60
N ASP A 337 -19.78 -4.55 7.83
CA ASP A 337 -19.57 -5.95 8.24
C ASP A 337 -18.17 -6.46 7.86
N LEU A 338 -17.34 -5.59 7.27
CA LEU A 338 -16.00 -5.93 6.81
C LEU A 338 -14.96 -5.44 7.84
N ASP A 339 -14.26 -6.39 8.46
CA ASP A 339 -13.02 -6.15 9.20
C ASP A 339 -11.80 -6.61 8.38
N THR A 340 -10.60 -6.37 8.92
CA THR A 340 -9.33 -6.79 8.31
C THR A 340 -9.32 -8.27 7.97
N ALA A 341 -9.70 -9.14 8.92
CA ALA A 341 -9.67 -10.60 8.72
C ALA A 341 -10.62 -11.06 7.60
N THR A 342 -11.78 -10.40 7.49
CA THR A 342 -12.75 -10.67 6.44
C THR A 342 -12.23 -10.26 5.07
N VAL A 343 -11.70 -9.03 4.94
CA VAL A 343 -11.18 -8.52 3.67
C VAL A 343 -9.98 -9.35 3.22
N VAL A 344 -8.98 -9.49 4.08
CA VAL A 344 -7.77 -10.29 3.81
C VAL A 344 -8.16 -11.74 3.46
N GLY A 345 -9.07 -12.35 4.21
CA GLY A 345 -9.50 -13.73 3.98
C GLY A 345 -10.20 -13.92 2.64
N LEU A 346 -11.02 -12.96 2.21
CA LEU A 346 -11.67 -12.97 0.89
C LEU A 346 -10.65 -12.78 -0.24
N GLU A 347 -9.67 -11.93 -0.06
CA GLU A 347 -8.63 -11.66 -1.06
C GLU A 347 -7.68 -12.85 -1.26
N GLN A 348 -7.35 -13.56 -0.18
CA GLN A 348 -6.60 -14.82 -0.23
C GLN A 348 -7.35 -15.93 -0.99
N ARG A 349 -8.67 -15.80 -1.12
CA ARG A 349 -9.56 -16.70 -1.88
C ARG A 349 -9.81 -16.24 -3.31
N ALA A 350 -9.27 -15.08 -3.69
CA ALA A 350 -9.47 -14.48 -5.00
C ALA A 350 -8.28 -14.73 -5.94
N LYS A 351 -8.56 -14.87 -7.24
CA LYS A 351 -7.54 -14.92 -8.30
C LYS A 351 -7.13 -13.51 -8.70
N ILE A 352 -8.12 -12.65 -8.95
CA ILE A 352 -7.94 -11.28 -9.43
C ILE A 352 -8.55 -10.29 -8.44
N LEU A 353 -7.77 -9.29 -8.04
CA LEU A 353 -8.24 -8.12 -7.31
C LEU A 353 -8.34 -6.94 -8.28
N LEU A 354 -9.51 -6.31 -8.34
CA LEU A 354 -9.70 -5.08 -9.11
C LEU A 354 -9.42 -3.84 -8.25
N ASN A 355 -8.56 -2.96 -8.76
CA ASN A 355 -8.32 -1.63 -8.22
C ASN A 355 -8.89 -0.56 -9.16
N ILE A 356 -10.19 -0.32 -9.04
CA ILE A 356 -10.89 0.75 -9.75
C ILE A 356 -10.82 2.03 -8.90
N HIS A 357 -10.19 3.08 -9.41
CA HIS A 357 -9.96 4.31 -8.68
C HIS A 357 -11.28 5.00 -8.31
N ARG A 358 -11.27 5.66 -7.14
CA ARG A 358 -12.43 6.41 -6.65
C ARG A 358 -12.82 7.56 -7.58
N GLY A 359 -11.82 8.26 -8.12
CA GLY A 359 -11.94 9.44 -8.97
C GLY A 359 -11.01 9.37 -10.18
N ALA A 360 -10.84 10.49 -10.88
CA ALA A 360 -10.00 10.57 -12.09
C ALA A 360 -8.50 10.71 -11.80
N GLU A 361 -8.13 10.85 -10.53
CA GLU A 361 -6.73 10.99 -10.15
C GLU A 361 -5.96 9.69 -10.32
N GLN A 362 -4.78 9.84 -10.90
CA GLN A 362 -3.79 8.78 -10.95
C GLN A 362 -3.16 8.71 -9.57
N TYR A 363 -3.65 7.83 -8.70
CA TYR A 363 -3.10 7.64 -7.36
C TYR A 363 -2.80 6.17 -7.15
N PHE A 364 -1.60 5.87 -6.66
CA PHE A 364 -1.24 4.51 -6.32
C PHE A 364 -1.85 4.15 -4.95
N GLU A 365 -2.93 3.35 -4.97
CA GLU A 365 -3.64 2.89 -3.77
C GLU A 365 -2.83 1.79 -3.06
N TRP A 366 -1.79 2.17 -2.30
CA TRP A 366 -0.91 1.26 -1.54
C TRP A 366 -1.66 0.18 -0.78
N HIS A 367 -2.71 0.60 -0.08
CA HIS A 367 -3.54 -0.29 0.71
C HIS A 367 -4.16 -1.40 -0.15
N ARG A 368 -4.71 -1.04 -1.31
CA ARG A 368 -5.39 -2.01 -2.18
C ARG A 368 -4.42 -2.83 -3.03
N ILE A 369 -3.47 -2.17 -3.70
CA ILE A 369 -2.56 -2.83 -4.64
C ILE A 369 -1.59 -3.72 -3.87
N VAL A 370 -0.97 -3.21 -2.81
CA VAL A 370 0.12 -3.91 -2.13
C VAL A 370 -0.41 -4.76 -0.99
N MET A 371 -1.11 -4.15 -0.03
CA MET A 371 -1.46 -4.84 1.21
C MET A 371 -2.56 -5.89 0.97
N HIS A 372 -3.57 -5.54 0.19
CA HIS A 372 -4.74 -6.38 -0.10
C HIS A 372 -4.61 -7.22 -1.39
N GLY A 373 -3.70 -6.83 -2.28
CA GLY A 373 -3.46 -7.53 -3.54
C GLY A 373 -2.22 -8.40 -3.49
N ILE A 374 -1.06 -7.78 -3.73
CA ILE A 374 0.23 -8.47 -3.85
C ILE A 374 0.55 -9.31 -2.60
N TRP A 375 0.32 -8.78 -1.40
CA TRP A 375 0.60 -9.51 -0.16
C TRP A 375 -0.33 -10.71 0.04
N GLN A 376 -1.55 -10.67 -0.49
CA GLN A 376 -2.49 -11.80 -0.48
C GLN A 376 -2.25 -12.77 -1.64
N LYS A 377 -1.15 -12.56 -2.36
CA LYS A 377 -0.76 -13.30 -3.55
C LYS A 377 -1.88 -13.31 -4.59
N THR A 378 -2.51 -12.17 -4.82
CA THR A 378 -3.62 -12.04 -5.78
C THR A 378 -3.15 -11.20 -6.96
N LEU A 379 -3.56 -11.56 -8.18
CA LEU A 379 -3.24 -10.75 -9.35
C LEU A 379 -4.00 -9.43 -9.27
N VAL A 380 -3.28 -8.32 -9.18
CA VAL A 380 -3.91 -6.99 -9.15
C VAL A 380 -4.06 -6.46 -10.56
N ILE A 381 -5.29 -6.09 -10.93
CA ILE A 381 -5.58 -5.28 -12.12
C ILE A 381 -6.02 -3.91 -11.65
N SER A 382 -5.26 -2.89 -12.03
CA SER A 382 -5.46 -1.51 -11.61
C SER A 382 -5.57 -0.59 -12.81
N GLU A 383 -6.28 0.50 -12.64
CA GLU A 383 -6.10 1.65 -13.52
C GLU A 383 -4.66 2.20 -13.43
N PRO A 384 -4.16 2.91 -14.46
CA PRO A 384 -2.83 3.49 -14.42
C PRO A 384 -2.71 4.50 -13.28
N GLY A 385 -1.74 4.27 -12.41
CA GLY A 385 -1.41 5.14 -11.29
C GLY A 385 -0.11 5.90 -11.51
N ASN A 386 0.15 6.84 -10.61
CA ASN A 386 1.46 7.47 -10.50
C ASN A 386 2.56 6.44 -10.15
N PRO A 387 3.83 6.71 -10.49
CA PRO A 387 4.94 5.86 -10.06
C PRO A 387 4.95 5.64 -8.55
N ALA A 388 5.16 4.40 -8.11
CA ALA A 388 5.24 4.03 -6.71
C ALA A 388 6.38 3.01 -6.47
N PRO A 389 7.64 3.46 -6.55
CA PRO A 389 8.79 2.58 -6.33
C PRO A 389 8.68 1.86 -4.98
N PRO A 390 8.98 0.55 -4.90
CA PRO A 390 9.66 -0.24 -5.93
C PRO A 390 8.71 -0.93 -6.92
N PHE A 391 7.41 -0.66 -6.90
CA PHE A 391 6.42 -1.35 -7.73
C PHE A 391 6.31 -0.75 -9.14
N HIS A 392 6.25 -1.63 -10.13
CA HIS A 392 6.20 -1.29 -11.55
C HIS A 392 4.96 -1.90 -12.22
N PRO A 393 4.16 -1.08 -12.93
CA PRO A 393 3.05 -1.59 -13.74
C PRO A 393 3.57 -2.49 -14.86
N GLY A 394 2.83 -3.56 -15.16
CA GLY A 394 3.20 -4.59 -16.14
C GLY A 394 4.22 -5.62 -15.64
N VAL A 395 4.77 -5.43 -14.43
CA VAL A 395 5.69 -6.38 -13.79
C VAL A 395 5.08 -6.92 -12.50
N ASP A 396 4.72 -6.02 -11.57
CA ASP A 396 4.23 -6.41 -10.24
C ASP A 396 2.69 -6.43 -10.17
N TYR A 397 2.03 -5.69 -11.06
CA TYR A 397 0.59 -5.63 -11.21
C TYR A 397 0.22 -5.24 -12.66
N VAL A 398 -0.98 -5.58 -13.11
CA VAL A 398 -1.47 -5.18 -14.43
C VAL A 398 -2.04 -3.77 -14.34
N ALA A 399 -1.55 -2.87 -15.18
CA ALA A 399 -2.11 -1.53 -15.35
C ALA A 399 -2.83 -1.44 -16.70
N ALA A 400 -4.12 -1.12 -16.69
CA ALA A 400 -4.93 -0.98 -17.91
C ALA A 400 -5.93 0.18 -17.77
N PRO A 401 -6.16 0.98 -18.83
CA PRO A 401 -7.25 1.95 -18.86
C PRO A 401 -8.60 1.32 -18.50
N LEU A 402 -9.52 2.10 -17.95
CA LEU A 402 -10.81 1.59 -17.44
C LEU A 402 -11.64 0.88 -18.51
N GLU A 403 -11.50 1.28 -19.77
CA GLU A 403 -12.15 0.69 -20.94
C GLU A 403 -11.55 -0.66 -21.40
N GLU A 404 -10.34 -0.98 -20.94
CA GLU A 404 -9.63 -2.23 -21.25
C GLU A 404 -9.69 -3.24 -20.08
N ILE A 405 -10.11 -2.80 -18.89
CA ILE A 405 -10.45 -3.67 -17.74
C ILE A 405 -11.84 -4.27 -17.95
#